data_AF-A0AAX0I812-F1
#
_entry.id   AF-A0AAX0I812-F1
#
_cell.length_a   1.000
_cell.length_b   1.000
_cell.length_c   1.000
_cell.angle_alpha   90.00
_cell.angle_beta   90.00
_cell.angle_gamma   90.00
#
_symmetry.space_group_name_H-M   'P 1'
#
loop_
_entity.id
_entity.type
_entity.pdbx_description
1 polymer ?
#
loop_
_entity_poly.entity_id
_entity_poly.type
_entity_poly.pdbx_seq_one_letter_code
_entity_poly.pdbx_strand_id
1 'polypeptide(L)'
;MYAKWIFGGSLAALALYLALRPGEAPAPPPEKAEPDLFAFVRSMEGTRPDGNVTVAAGDKLVVDAELAHLFDYYLAGLGEKPLAAIRSQIEAELDKRLAPVPAREAKRLLGAYLAYKQALAGAEQALPAQADAALAARARLQAMRALRGNYFTAEESTGLFGASDAYDDDAVARMAILGDASLDEAQRQAQLAALDQKMSPALRAARDAPLQVAQLDASVKALRAQGGGENEVYRLRASTFTPAAAARLAELDREESQWQQRIIAYQAAKAQQASLPGGAQDAAALQQLRDASFTPEEQRRLGAYE
;
A
#
# COMPACT_ATOMS: atom_id res chain seq x y z
N MET A 1 24.50 1.03 83.21
CA MET A 1 23.26 0.27 83.51
C MET A 1 22.62 -0.10 82.17
N TYR A 2 22.38 -1.41 81.97
CA TYR A 2 21.43 -2.12 81.08
C TYR A 2 20.92 -1.43 79.79
N ALA A 3 20.67 -2.06 78.64
CA ALA A 3 20.87 -3.39 78.06
C ALA A 3 20.19 -3.35 76.67
N LYS A 4 20.72 -4.10 75.68
CA LYS A 4 20.03 -4.93 74.64
C LYS A 4 18.82 -4.36 73.85
N TRP A 5 18.52 -4.63 72.57
CA TRP A 5 19.09 -5.27 71.36
C TRP A 5 17.93 -5.21 70.30
N ILE A 6 18.23 -5.34 68.99
CA ILE A 6 17.40 -5.90 67.87
C ILE A 6 16.62 -4.95 66.92
N PHE A 7 17.12 -4.94 65.67
CA PHE A 7 16.51 -4.99 64.33
C PHE A 7 15.06 -4.60 64.05
N GLY A 8 14.87 -3.94 62.90
CA GLY A 8 13.66 -4.04 62.08
C GLY A 8 13.66 -3.01 60.95
N GLY A 9 13.83 -3.46 59.70
CA GLY A 9 14.07 -2.60 58.55
C GLY A 9 12.86 -1.82 58.05
N SER A 10 13.12 -0.91 57.11
CA SER A 10 12.32 -0.69 55.90
C SER A 10 12.95 0.42 55.05
N LEU A 11 13.81 0.01 54.12
CA LEU A 11 14.11 0.76 52.90
C LEU A 11 12.87 0.68 51.99
N ALA A 12 11.89 1.54 52.23
CA ALA A 12 10.71 1.65 51.38
C ALA A 12 10.13 3.08 51.44
N ALA A 13 10.99 4.08 51.20
CA ALA A 13 10.55 5.48 51.10
C ALA A 13 11.27 6.26 49.98
N LEU A 14 11.88 5.56 49.02
CA LEU A 14 12.56 6.18 47.87
C LEU A 14 12.07 5.63 46.52
N ALA A 15 10.83 5.14 46.48
CA ALA A 15 10.19 4.64 45.26
C ALA A 15 8.90 5.40 44.89
N LEU A 16 8.65 6.56 45.52
CA LEU A 16 7.44 7.36 45.28
C LEU A 16 7.72 8.79 44.79
N TYR A 17 8.89 9.05 44.21
CA TYR A 17 9.23 10.36 43.63
C TYR A 17 9.66 10.33 42.15
N LEU A 18 9.58 9.17 41.49
CA LEU A 18 9.92 9.02 40.06
C LEU A 18 8.72 8.77 39.14
N ALA A 19 7.49 8.78 39.67
CA ALA A 19 6.28 8.47 38.91
C ALA A 19 5.46 9.70 38.45
N LEU A 20 5.98 10.92 38.60
CA LEU A 20 5.33 12.15 38.15
C LEU A 20 6.36 13.09 37.49
N ARG A 21 7.01 12.61 36.43
CA ARG A 21 7.49 13.53 35.39
C ARG A 21 6.39 13.62 34.33
N PRO A 22 5.82 14.80 34.05
CA PRO A 22 5.06 14.98 32.82
C PRO A 22 6.01 14.64 31.68
N GLY A 23 5.65 13.64 30.87
CA GLY A 23 6.41 13.29 29.69
C GLY A 23 6.54 14.53 28.81
N GLU A 24 7.78 14.86 28.44
CA GLU A 24 8.07 15.78 27.34
C GLU A 24 7.12 15.43 26.19
N ALA A 25 6.33 16.40 25.74
CA ALA A 25 5.49 16.20 24.56
C ALA A 25 6.40 15.69 23.43
N PRO A 26 5.99 14.67 22.67
CA PRO A 26 6.79 14.19 21.55
C PRO A 26 7.14 15.39 20.67
N ALA A 27 8.43 15.54 20.33
CA ALA A 27 8.90 16.62 19.49
C ALA A 27 7.97 16.72 18.28
N PRO A 28 7.48 17.94 17.93
CA PRO A 28 6.63 18.10 16.77
C PRO A 28 7.34 17.46 15.57
N PRO A 29 6.63 16.67 14.74
CA PRO A 29 7.24 16.13 13.53
C PRO A 29 7.89 17.29 12.76
N PRO A 30 9.06 17.06 12.11
CA PRO A 30 9.71 18.11 11.34
C PRO A 30 8.65 18.76 10.45
N GLU A 31 8.54 20.08 10.57
CA GLU A 31 7.57 20.89 9.87
C GLU A 31 7.60 20.46 8.41
N LYS A 32 6.50 19.84 7.96
CA LYS A 32 6.37 19.44 6.56
C LYS A 32 6.61 20.71 5.77
N ALA A 33 7.65 20.71 4.92
CA ALA A 33 7.89 21.80 3.98
C ALA A 33 6.54 22.21 3.39
N GLU A 34 6.15 23.47 3.61
CA GLU A 34 4.86 23.98 3.18
C GLU A 34 4.67 23.61 1.70
N PRO A 35 3.55 22.96 1.33
CA PRO A 35 3.32 22.66 -0.08
C PRO A 35 3.28 23.99 -0.83
N ASP A 36 3.97 24.02 -1.97
CA ASP A 36 3.80 25.06 -2.98
C ASP A 36 2.28 25.30 -3.15
N LEU A 37 1.81 26.48 -2.75
CA LEU A 37 0.40 26.75 -2.46
C LEU A 37 -0.51 26.63 -3.69
N PHE A 38 0.07 26.46 -4.88
CA PHE A 38 -0.66 26.21 -6.11
C PHE A 38 -0.03 25.03 -6.85
N ALA A 39 -0.80 23.93 -6.91
CA ALA A 39 -0.47 22.82 -7.80
C ALA A 39 -0.33 23.33 -9.24
N PHE A 40 0.62 22.77 -9.99
CA PHE A 40 0.88 23.19 -11.36
C PHE A 40 -0.39 23.10 -12.24
N VAL A 41 -1.16 22.02 -12.10
CA VAL A 41 -2.50 21.82 -12.69
C VAL A 41 -3.49 21.36 -11.62
N ARG A 42 -4.80 21.44 -11.90
CA ARG A 42 -5.83 21.12 -10.90
C ARG A 42 -5.84 19.65 -10.54
N SER A 43 -5.57 18.76 -11.48
CA SER A 43 -5.44 17.32 -11.23
C SER A 43 -4.32 16.94 -10.25
N MET A 44 -3.39 17.87 -9.97
CA MET A 44 -2.29 17.67 -9.01
C MET A 44 -2.59 18.28 -7.63
N GLU A 45 -3.79 18.82 -7.40
CA GLU A 45 -4.15 19.31 -6.07
C GLU A 45 -4.15 18.16 -5.05
N GLY A 46 -3.37 18.33 -3.98
CA GLY A 46 -3.21 17.33 -2.92
C GLY A 46 -2.20 16.22 -3.24
N THR A 47 -1.53 16.25 -4.39
CA THR A 47 -0.43 15.33 -4.73
C THR A 47 0.94 15.98 -4.51
N ARG A 48 1.99 15.15 -4.52
CA ARG A 48 3.37 15.60 -4.57
C ARG A 48 4.00 15.09 -5.87
N PRO A 49 4.96 15.82 -6.46
CA PRO A 49 5.64 15.31 -7.64
C PRO A 49 6.32 13.97 -7.37
N ASP A 50 5.97 12.98 -8.18
CA ASP A 50 6.54 11.64 -8.15
C ASP A 50 7.97 11.64 -8.71
N GLY A 51 8.68 10.51 -8.54
CA GLY A 51 10.02 10.32 -9.10
C GLY A 51 11.13 10.93 -8.25
N ASN A 52 11.73 10.11 -7.40
CA ASN A 52 12.91 10.47 -6.62
C ASN A 52 14.19 10.41 -7.47
N VAL A 53 14.48 11.47 -8.21
CA VAL A 53 15.68 11.55 -9.05
C VAL A 53 16.93 11.70 -8.19
N THR A 54 17.91 10.82 -8.38
CA THR A 54 19.15 10.77 -7.58
C THR A 54 20.41 10.84 -8.43
N VAL A 55 21.55 11.07 -7.78
CA VAL A 55 22.88 11.06 -8.39
C VAL A 55 23.77 10.04 -7.69
N ALA A 56 24.63 9.39 -8.45
CA ALA A 56 25.69 8.52 -7.97
C ALA A 56 26.95 9.33 -7.62
N ALA A 57 28.00 8.64 -7.17
CA ALA A 57 29.28 9.27 -6.90
C ALA A 57 29.81 10.06 -8.12
N GLY A 58 30.31 11.27 -7.88
CA GLY A 58 30.80 12.16 -8.94
C GLY A 58 29.70 12.91 -9.71
N ASP A 59 28.53 13.11 -9.10
CA ASP A 59 27.37 13.82 -9.69
C ASP A 59 26.86 13.22 -11.02
N LYS A 60 27.08 11.92 -11.23
CA LYS A 60 26.50 11.19 -12.37
C LYS A 60 25.01 10.96 -12.09
N LEU A 61 24.14 11.32 -13.04
CA LEU A 61 22.71 11.03 -12.93
C LEU A 61 22.48 9.51 -12.79
N VAL A 62 21.65 9.11 -11.84
CA VAL A 62 21.12 7.73 -11.80
C VAL A 62 19.93 7.69 -12.76
N VAL A 63 20.06 6.90 -13.81
CA VAL A 63 18.97 6.68 -14.78
C VAL A 63 18.24 5.41 -14.37
N ASP A 64 17.10 5.59 -13.71
CA ASP A 64 16.20 4.52 -13.27
C ASP A 64 14.72 4.90 -13.55
N ALA A 65 13.79 4.06 -13.08
CA ALA A 65 12.35 4.27 -13.28
C ALA A 65 11.84 5.57 -12.62
N GLU A 66 12.50 6.06 -11.57
CA GLU A 66 12.07 7.27 -10.86
C GLU A 66 12.19 8.51 -11.76
N LEU A 67 13.18 8.53 -12.66
CA LEU A 67 13.27 9.60 -13.65
C LEU A 67 12.07 9.59 -14.62
N ALA A 68 11.63 8.41 -15.05
CA ALA A 68 10.43 8.27 -15.88
C ALA A 68 9.15 8.65 -15.10
N HIS A 69 9.05 8.26 -13.82
CA HIS A 69 7.92 8.62 -12.94
C HIS A 69 7.78 10.14 -12.79
N LEU A 70 8.90 10.86 -12.61
CA LEU A 70 8.89 12.32 -12.57
C LEU A 70 8.31 12.91 -13.88
N PHE A 71 8.72 12.38 -15.03
CA PHE A 71 8.21 12.84 -16.32
C PHE A 71 6.72 12.54 -16.46
N ASP A 72 6.30 11.31 -16.18
CA ASP A 72 4.92 10.85 -16.33
C ASP A 72 3.97 11.57 -15.35
N TYR A 73 4.42 11.91 -14.14
CA TYR A 73 3.66 12.73 -13.20
C TYR A 73 3.22 14.04 -13.84
N TYR A 74 4.15 14.81 -14.42
CA TYR A 74 3.82 16.08 -15.05
C TYR A 74 3.09 15.92 -16.39
N LEU A 75 3.39 14.86 -17.14
CA LEU A 75 2.68 14.53 -18.38
C LEU A 75 1.22 14.13 -18.14
N ALA A 76 0.86 13.67 -16.95
CA ALA A 76 -0.55 13.46 -16.58
C ALA A 76 -1.39 14.75 -16.63
N GLY A 77 -0.75 15.94 -16.57
CA GLY A 77 -1.40 17.23 -16.77
C GLY A 77 -1.68 17.60 -18.24
N LEU A 78 -1.38 16.71 -19.20
CA LEU A 78 -1.72 16.91 -20.61
C LEU A 78 -3.24 17.04 -20.77
N GLY A 79 -3.66 18.11 -21.46
CA GLY A 79 -5.06 18.48 -21.62
C GLY A 79 -5.48 19.67 -20.75
N GLU A 80 -4.84 19.85 -19.58
CA GLU A 80 -5.01 21.06 -18.76
C GLU A 80 -3.98 22.15 -19.13
N LYS A 81 -2.78 21.72 -19.54
CA LYS A 81 -1.73 22.61 -20.04
C LYS A 81 -1.12 22.11 -21.34
N PRO A 82 -0.59 23.02 -22.17
CA PRO A 82 0.12 22.63 -23.38
C PRO A 82 1.43 21.90 -23.03
N LEU A 83 1.83 20.96 -23.89
CA LEU A 83 3.05 20.16 -23.72
C LEU A 83 4.30 21.02 -23.47
N ALA A 84 4.41 22.18 -24.12
CA ALA A 84 5.53 23.09 -23.91
C ALA A 84 5.62 23.59 -22.46
N ALA A 85 4.48 23.94 -21.84
CA ALA A 85 4.45 24.38 -20.45
C ALA A 85 4.77 23.22 -19.48
N ILE A 86 4.25 22.03 -19.77
CA ILE A 86 4.55 20.81 -19.00
C ILE A 86 6.05 20.51 -19.05
N ARG A 87 6.64 20.55 -20.25
CA ARG A 87 8.08 20.37 -20.43
C ARG A 87 8.88 21.38 -19.62
N SER A 88 8.55 22.68 -19.71
CA SER A 88 9.24 23.72 -18.93
C SER A 88 9.12 23.49 -17.42
N GLN A 89 7.97 22.99 -16.94
CA GLN A 89 7.80 22.64 -15.53
C GLN A 89 8.72 21.49 -15.11
N ILE A 90 8.81 20.42 -15.90
CA ILE A 90 9.72 19.31 -15.61
C ILE A 90 11.17 19.80 -15.61
N GLU A 91 11.57 20.61 -16.60
CA GLU A 91 12.93 21.16 -16.68
C GLU A 91 13.27 22.03 -15.46
N ALA A 92 12.32 22.83 -14.95
CA ALA A 92 12.49 23.62 -13.74
C ALA A 92 12.62 22.74 -12.48
N GLU A 93 11.84 21.65 -12.38
CA GLU A 93 11.96 20.70 -11.27
C GLU A 93 13.30 19.98 -11.25
N LEU A 94 13.82 19.62 -12.43
CA LEU A 94 15.15 19.03 -12.55
C LEU A 94 16.23 20.02 -12.08
N ASP A 95 16.14 21.29 -12.46
CA ASP A 95 17.09 22.33 -12.01
C ASP A 95 17.04 22.60 -10.51
N LYS A 96 15.87 22.42 -9.87
CA LYS A 96 15.73 22.56 -8.41
C LYS A 96 16.37 21.40 -7.66
N ARG A 97 16.35 20.18 -8.22
CA ARG A 97 16.77 18.94 -7.54
C ARG A 97 18.21 18.54 -7.83
N LEU A 98 18.75 18.95 -8.99
CA LEU A 98 20.01 18.45 -9.51
C LEU A 98 21.00 19.57 -9.75
N ALA A 99 22.29 19.25 -9.60
CA ALA A 99 23.36 20.13 -10.04
C ALA A 99 23.34 20.32 -11.58
N PRO A 100 23.95 21.38 -12.13
CA PRO A 100 23.83 21.71 -13.55
C PRO A 100 24.23 20.61 -14.55
N VAL A 101 25.18 19.74 -14.20
CA VAL A 101 25.63 18.64 -15.07
C VAL A 101 24.57 17.53 -15.16
N PRO A 102 24.15 16.86 -14.06
CA PRO A 102 23.10 15.85 -14.10
C PRO A 102 21.75 16.42 -14.55
N ALA A 103 21.44 17.69 -14.24
CA ALA A 103 20.24 18.35 -14.74
C ALA A 103 20.21 18.40 -16.27
N ARG A 104 21.33 18.76 -16.94
CA ARG A 104 21.41 18.76 -18.41
C ARG A 104 21.20 17.37 -19.00
N GLU A 105 21.75 16.34 -18.37
CA GLU A 105 21.56 14.95 -18.81
C GLU A 105 20.10 14.52 -18.68
N ALA A 106 19.45 14.80 -17.54
CA ALA A 106 18.04 14.51 -17.31
C ALA A 106 17.13 15.24 -18.31
N LYS A 107 17.44 16.50 -18.65
CA LYS A 107 16.69 17.27 -19.67
C LYS A 107 16.87 16.71 -21.08
N ARG A 108 18.06 16.21 -21.42
CA ARG A 108 18.27 15.48 -22.70
C ARG A 108 17.40 14.22 -22.73
N LEU A 109 17.38 13.45 -21.64
CA LEU A 109 16.54 12.25 -21.52
C LEU A 109 15.04 12.59 -21.59
N LEU A 110 14.59 13.69 -20.98
CA LEU A 110 13.22 14.19 -21.16
C LEU A 110 12.90 14.44 -22.64
N GLY A 111 13.79 15.11 -23.37
CA GLY A 111 13.61 15.33 -24.81
C GLY A 111 13.46 14.02 -25.60
N ALA A 112 14.34 13.05 -25.34
CA ALA A 112 14.27 11.73 -25.95
C ALA A 112 12.98 10.98 -25.57
N TYR A 113 12.55 11.11 -24.31
CA TYR A 113 11.33 10.50 -23.77
C TYR A 113 10.05 11.03 -24.42
N LEU A 114 9.94 12.35 -24.61
CA LEU A 114 8.80 12.94 -25.31
C LEU A 114 8.76 12.50 -26.79
N ALA A 115 9.92 12.48 -27.46
CA ALA A 115 10.01 12.02 -28.84
C ALA A 115 9.64 10.52 -28.96
N TYR A 116 10.08 9.70 -28.01
CA TYR A 116 9.70 8.29 -27.90
C TYR A 116 8.20 8.10 -27.71
N LYS A 117 7.57 8.80 -26.75
CA LYS A 117 6.11 8.72 -26.52
C LYS A 117 5.30 9.12 -27.75
N GLN A 118 5.74 10.16 -28.47
CA GLN A 118 5.09 10.57 -29.72
C GLN A 118 5.22 9.51 -30.81
N ALA A 119 6.41 8.95 -31.01
CA ALA A 119 6.62 7.88 -31.99
C ALA A 119 5.88 6.59 -31.62
N LEU A 120 5.78 6.30 -30.32
CA LEU A 120 5.08 5.13 -29.82
C LEU A 120 3.59 5.17 -30.17
N ALA A 121 2.94 6.33 -30.02
CA ALA A 121 1.55 6.48 -30.40
C ALA A 121 1.30 6.13 -31.88
N GLY A 122 2.23 6.48 -32.78
CA GLY A 122 2.16 6.10 -34.19
C GLY A 122 2.45 4.61 -34.43
N ALA A 123 3.45 4.05 -33.74
CA ALA A 123 3.82 2.64 -33.87
C ALA A 123 2.70 1.70 -33.38
N GLU A 124 2.00 2.05 -32.31
CA GLU A 124 0.88 1.26 -31.78
C GLU A 124 -0.32 1.25 -32.73
N GLN A 125 -0.61 2.37 -33.40
CA GLN A 125 -1.67 2.44 -34.41
C GLN A 125 -1.36 1.62 -35.67
N ALA A 126 -0.08 1.39 -35.96
CA ALA A 126 0.36 0.61 -37.11
C ALA A 126 0.36 -0.90 -36.87
N LEU A 127 0.15 -1.37 -35.63
CA LEU A 127 0.11 -2.79 -35.32
C LEU A 127 -1.14 -3.45 -35.94
N PRO A 128 -1.00 -4.65 -36.53
CA PRO A 128 -2.14 -5.37 -37.06
C PRO A 128 -3.10 -5.75 -35.93
N ALA A 129 -4.40 -5.71 -36.22
CA ALA A 129 -5.40 -6.23 -35.31
C ALA A 129 -5.14 -7.72 -35.04
N GLN A 130 -5.15 -8.10 -33.77
CA GLN A 130 -4.92 -9.48 -33.34
C GLN A 130 -6.07 -9.93 -32.45
N ALA A 131 -6.67 -11.08 -32.79
CA ALA A 131 -7.83 -11.62 -32.07
C ALA A 131 -7.42 -12.22 -30.72
N ASP A 132 -6.21 -12.78 -30.65
CA ASP A 132 -5.64 -13.30 -29.42
C ASP A 132 -5.00 -12.16 -28.59
N ALA A 133 -5.56 -11.89 -27.41
CA ALA A 133 -5.10 -10.81 -26.55
C ALA A 133 -3.63 -10.98 -26.10
N ALA A 134 -3.17 -12.21 -25.89
CA ALA A 134 -1.79 -12.49 -25.49
C ALA A 134 -0.79 -12.20 -26.60
N LEU A 135 -1.11 -12.62 -27.82
CA LEU A 135 -0.32 -12.30 -29.01
C LEU A 135 -0.32 -10.80 -29.29
N ALA A 136 -1.47 -10.13 -29.11
CA ALA A 136 -1.59 -8.68 -29.30
C ALA A 136 -0.68 -7.91 -28.32
N ALA A 137 -0.74 -8.26 -27.02
CA ALA A 137 0.08 -7.62 -26.00
C ALA A 137 1.57 -7.91 -26.20
N ARG A 138 1.94 -9.15 -26.57
CA ARG A 138 3.33 -9.50 -26.89
C ARG A 138 3.86 -8.69 -28.07
N ALA A 139 3.08 -8.56 -29.14
CA ALA A 139 3.47 -7.77 -30.31
C ALA A 139 3.66 -6.29 -29.95
N ARG A 140 2.75 -5.73 -29.14
CA ARG A 140 2.85 -4.36 -28.64
C ARG A 140 4.13 -4.14 -27.81
N LEU A 141 4.40 -5.02 -26.85
CA LEU A 141 5.59 -4.94 -25.99
C LEU A 141 6.89 -5.03 -26.82
N GLN A 142 6.93 -5.91 -27.81
CA GLN A 142 8.06 -6.02 -28.73
C GLN A 142 8.27 -4.75 -29.57
N ALA A 143 7.19 -4.19 -30.12
CA ALA A 143 7.25 -2.94 -30.89
C ALA A 143 7.72 -1.76 -30.02
N MET A 144 7.19 -1.65 -28.78
CA MET A 144 7.61 -0.66 -27.79
C MET A 144 9.12 -0.73 -27.53
N ARG A 145 9.65 -1.93 -27.29
CA ARG A 145 11.07 -2.16 -27.02
C ARG A 145 11.96 -1.88 -28.23
N ALA A 146 11.55 -2.35 -29.41
CA ALA A 146 12.28 -2.10 -30.65
C ALA A 146 12.41 -0.60 -30.94
N LEU A 147 11.36 0.17 -30.64
CA LEU A 147 11.35 1.61 -30.83
C LEU A 147 12.34 2.36 -29.91
N ARG A 148 12.56 1.86 -28.68
CA ARG A 148 13.45 2.53 -27.70
C ARG A 148 14.89 2.66 -28.20
N GLY A 149 15.38 1.71 -29.01
CA GLY A 149 16.73 1.76 -29.58
C GLY A 149 17.00 2.98 -30.48
N ASN A 150 15.96 3.67 -30.94
CA ASN A 150 16.09 4.90 -31.72
C ASN A 150 16.27 6.16 -30.84
N TYR A 151 15.98 6.07 -29.54
CA TYR A 151 15.90 7.22 -28.63
C TYR A 151 16.83 7.11 -27.43
N PHE A 152 17.16 5.89 -27.01
CA PHE A 152 17.89 5.60 -25.78
C PHE A 152 19.03 4.63 -26.04
N THR A 153 20.09 4.76 -25.26
CA THR A 153 21.11 3.70 -25.16
C THR A 153 20.54 2.47 -24.44
N ALA A 154 21.24 1.34 -24.52
CA ALA A 154 20.83 0.13 -23.80
C ALA A 154 20.79 0.35 -22.27
N GLU A 155 21.75 1.10 -21.71
CA GLU A 155 21.81 1.44 -20.28
C GLU A 155 20.61 2.32 -19.90
N GLU A 156 20.33 3.37 -20.67
CA GLU A 156 19.20 4.28 -20.43
C GLU A 156 17.85 3.56 -20.54
N SER A 157 17.69 2.71 -21.56
CA SER A 157 16.47 1.93 -21.74
C SER A 157 16.28 0.93 -20.59
N THR A 158 17.36 0.32 -20.11
CA THR A 158 17.30 -0.60 -18.96
C THR A 158 16.93 0.15 -17.69
N GLY A 159 17.52 1.33 -17.48
CA GLY A 159 17.23 2.19 -16.35
C GLY A 159 15.77 2.65 -16.31
N LEU A 160 15.33 3.33 -17.37
CA LEU A 160 14.00 3.95 -17.43
C LEU A 160 12.85 2.94 -17.47
N PHE A 161 13.05 1.79 -18.14
CA PHE A 161 11.96 0.87 -18.46
C PHE A 161 12.15 -0.56 -17.94
N GLY A 162 13.31 -0.91 -17.39
CA GLY A 162 13.60 -2.30 -17.00
C GLY A 162 12.64 -2.84 -15.94
N ALA A 163 12.22 -2.00 -14.99
CA ALA A 163 11.26 -2.38 -13.95
C ALA A 163 9.86 -2.65 -14.53
N SER A 164 9.35 -1.76 -15.39
CA SER A 164 8.06 -1.96 -16.08
C SER A 164 8.12 -3.15 -17.02
N ASP A 165 9.23 -3.32 -17.73
CA ASP A 165 9.44 -4.42 -18.67
C ASP A 165 9.37 -5.79 -17.99
N ALA A 166 9.93 -5.92 -16.79
CA ALA A 166 9.85 -7.16 -16.02
C ALA A 166 8.40 -7.49 -15.60
N TYR A 167 7.62 -6.46 -15.25
CA TYR A 167 6.20 -6.62 -14.94
C TYR A 167 5.38 -7.00 -16.18
N ASP A 168 5.58 -6.29 -17.29
CA ASP A 168 4.88 -6.53 -18.54
C ASP A 168 5.19 -7.92 -19.12
N ASP A 169 6.45 -8.37 -19.04
CA ASP A 169 6.83 -9.72 -19.46
C ASP A 169 6.12 -10.81 -18.67
N ASP A 170 6.01 -10.66 -17.33
CA ASP A 170 5.26 -11.60 -16.51
C ASP A 170 3.77 -11.60 -16.87
N ALA A 171 3.17 -10.41 -16.99
CA ALA A 171 1.75 -10.26 -17.30
C ALA A 171 1.40 -10.88 -18.66
N VAL A 172 2.22 -10.64 -19.69
CA VAL A 172 2.03 -11.23 -21.03
C VAL A 172 2.24 -12.73 -21.02
N ALA A 173 3.27 -13.24 -20.32
CA ALA A 173 3.51 -14.67 -20.20
C ALA A 173 2.36 -15.39 -19.49
N ARG A 174 1.86 -14.80 -18.40
CA ARG A 174 0.72 -15.34 -17.64
C ARG A 174 -0.56 -15.33 -18.47
N MET A 175 -0.84 -14.24 -19.19
CA MET A 175 -1.97 -14.16 -20.08
C MET A 175 -1.91 -15.22 -21.18
N ALA A 176 -0.73 -15.49 -21.75
CA ALA A 176 -0.54 -16.57 -22.72
C ALA A 176 -0.83 -17.95 -22.11
N ILE A 177 -0.31 -18.23 -20.90
CA ILE A 177 -0.56 -19.50 -20.21
C ILE A 177 -2.04 -19.67 -19.87
N LEU A 178 -2.74 -18.62 -19.44
CA LEU A 178 -4.16 -18.68 -19.08
C LEU A 178 -5.08 -18.74 -20.31
N GLY A 179 -4.66 -18.14 -21.43
CA GLY A 179 -5.40 -18.16 -22.69
C GLY A 179 -5.20 -19.45 -23.51
N ASP A 180 -4.19 -20.26 -23.20
CA ASP A 180 -3.90 -21.49 -23.94
C ASP A 180 -4.96 -22.57 -23.65
N ALA A 181 -5.79 -22.84 -24.65
CA ALA A 181 -6.84 -23.86 -24.60
C ALA A 181 -6.31 -25.30 -24.78
N SER A 182 -5.04 -25.47 -25.15
CA SER A 182 -4.41 -26.79 -25.25
C SER A 182 -3.93 -27.34 -23.92
N LEU A 183 -3.82 -26.48 -22.90
CA LEU A 183 -3.37 -26.87 -21.56
C LEU A 183 -4.53 -27.36 -20.70
N ASP A 184 -4.35 -28.53 -20.09
CA ASP A 184 -5.17 -28.92 -18.95
C ASP A 184 -4.82 -28.11 -17.69
N GLU A 185 -5.63 -28.24 -16.64
CA GLU A 185 -5.45 -27.47 -15.40
C GLU A 185 -4.12 -27.78 -14.70
N ALA A 186 -3.65 -29.03 -14.73
CA ALA A 186 -2.40 -29.42 -14.07
C ALA A 186 -1.20 -28.84 -14.81
N GLN A 187 -1.21 -28.88 -16.15
CA GLN A 187 -0.20 -28.28 -17.01
C GLN A 187 -0.17 -26.76 -16.85
N ARG A 188 -1.34 -26.12 -16.83
CA ARG A 188 -1.48 -24.68 -16.61
C ARG A 188 -0.88 -24.28 -15.27
N GLN A 189 -1.24 -24.97 -14.20
CA GLN A 189 -0.72 -24.70 -12.87
C GLN A 189 0.80 -24.92 -12.78
N ALA A 190 1.32 -25.97 -13.43
CA ALA A 190 2.76 -26.23 -13.48
C ALA A 190 3.51 -25.11 -14.23
N GLN A 191 2.97 -24.61 -15.34
CA GLN A 191 3.59 -23.51 -16.09
C GLN A 191 3.54 -22.18 -15.32
N LEU A 192 2.44 -21.88 -14.64
CA LEU A 192 2.34 -20.70 -13.77
C LEU A 192 3.34 -20.76 -12.62
N ALA A 193 3.48 -21.93 -11.96
CA ALA A 193 4.47 -22.11 -10.91
C ALA A 193 5.90 -21.94 -11.42
N ALA A 194 6.21 -22.44 -12.63
CA ALA A 194 7.51 -22.23 -13.26
C ALA A 194 7.77 -20.77 -13.65
N LEU A 195 6.72 -20.01 -14.00
CA LEU A 195 6.80 -18.57 -14.24
C LEU A 195 7.12 -17.82 -12.93
N ASP A 196 6.41 -18.12 -11.85
CA ASP A 196 6.60 -17.48 -10.54
C ASP A 196 8.02 -17.72 -9.97
N GLN A 197 8.64 -18.87 -10.29
CA GLN A 197 10.02 -19.18 -9.91
C GLN A 197 11.07 -18.30 -10.60
N LYS A 198 10.75 -17.72 -11.78
CA LYS A 198 11.64 -16.83 -12.53
C LYS A 198 11.58 -15.38 -12.08
N MET A 199 10.59 -15.01 -11.26
CA MET A 199 10.46 -13.64 -10.75
C MET A 199 11.64 -13.25 -9.86
N SER A 200 12.13 -12.04 -10.02
CA SER A 200 13.07 -11.45 -9.07
C SER A 200 12.40 -11.25 -7.70
N PRO A 201 13.18 -11.23 -6.59
CA PRO A 201 12.63 -10.96 -5.27
C PRO A 201 11.85 -9.63 -5.20
N ALA A 202 12.31 -8.60 -5.90
CA ALA A 202 11.65 -7.29 -5.94
C ALA A 202 10.29 -7.35 -6.66
N LEU A 203 10.22 -8.00 -7.83
CA LEU A 203 8.97 -8.15 -8.57
C LEU A 203 7.95 -8.98 -7.79
N ARG A 204 8.39 -10.07 -7.15
CA ARG A 204 7.54 -10.89 -6.30
C ARG A 204 6.98 -10.09 -5.11
N ALA A 205 7.85 -9.34 -4.42
CA ALA A 205 7.42 -8.49 -3.31
C ALA A 205 6.39 -7.43 -3.74
N ALA A 206 6.62 -6.76 -4.87
CA ALA A 206 5.67 -5.77 -5.41
C ALA A 206 4.31 -6.40 -5.77
N ARG A 207 4.32 -7.59 -6.36
CA ARG A 207 3.10 -8.34 -6.71
C ARG A 207 2.33 -8.78 -5.47
N ASP A 208 3.03 -9.27 -4.45
CA ASP A 208 2.40 -9.84 -3.25
C ASP A 208 1.97 -8.76 -2.25
N ALA A 209 2.58 -7.56 -2.27
CA ALA A 209 2.31 -6.49 -1.32
C ALA A 209 0.81 -6.14 -1.16
N PRO A 210 0.01 -5.98 -2.23
CA PRO A 210 -1.43 -5.69 -2.09
C PRO A 210 -2.23 -6.84 -1.47
N LEU A 211 -1.71 -8.07 -1.54
CA LEU A 211 -2.40 -9.28 -1.08
C LEU A 211 -2.02 -9.68 0.34
N GLN A 212 -0.96 -9.11 0.93
CA GLN A 212 -0.43 -9.55 2.22
C GLN A 212 -1.48 -9.58 3.34
N VAL A 213 -2.35 -8.56 3.42
CA VAL A 213 -3.41 -8.50 4.44
C VAL A 213 -4.42 -9.64 4.24
N ALA A 214 -4.92 -9.82 3.02
CA ALA A 214 -5.89 -10.87 2.72
C ALA A 214 -5.30 -12.29 2.92
N GLN A 215 -4.03 -12.48 2.55
CA GLN A 215 -3.31 -13.73 2.77
C GLN A 215 -3.09 -14.02 4.25
N LEU A 216 -2.77 -12.99 5.05
CA LEU A 216 -2.65 -13.12 6.49
C LEU A 216 -3.99 -13.50 7.11
N ASP A 217 -5.08 -12.84 6.73
CA ASP A 217 -6.41 -13.14 7.24
C ASP A 217 -6.84 -14.57 6.91
N ALA A 218 -6.59 -15.03 5.67
CA ALA A 218 -6.84 -16.41 5.28
C ALA A 218 -6.01 -17.40 6.13
N SER A 219 -4.74 -17.08 6.38
CA SER A 219 -3.83 -17.90 7.18
C SER A 219 -4.25 -17.96 8.65
N VAL A 220 -4.70 -16.84 9.23
CA VAL A 220 -5.24 -16.76 10.59
C VAL A 220 -6.53 -17.58 10.71
N LYS A 221 -7.44 -17.49 9.73
CA LYS A 221 -8.67 -18.31 9.69
C LYS A 221 -8.36 -19.80 9.63
N ALA A 222 -7.43 -20.20 8.75
CA ALA A 222 -7.00 -21.60 8.63
C ALA A 222 -6.36 -22.11 9.93
N LEU A 223 -5.49 -21.31 10.56
CA LEU A 223 -4.85 -21.64 11.82
C LEU A 223 -5.87 -21.85 12.95
N ARG A 224 -6.85 -20.94 13.08
CA ARG A 224 -7.94 -21.08 14.06
C ARG A 224 -8.80 -22.32 13.79
N ALA A 225 -9.13 -22.61 12.53
CA ALA A 225 -9.89 -23.81 12.15
C ALA A 225 -9.16 -25.12 12.50
N GLN A 226 -7.82 -25.10 12.54
CA GLN A 226 -6.98 -26.22 12.97
C GLN A 226 -6.76 -26.28 14.49
N GLY A 227 -7.42 -25.40 15.27
CA GLY A 227 -7.29 -25.36 16.73
C GLY A 227 -6.12 -24.51 17.24
N GLY A 228 -5.48 -23.71 16.38
CA GLY A 228 -4.46 -22.76 16.80
C GLY A 228 -5.03 -21.67 17.72
N GLY A 229 -4.31 -21.38 18.81
CA GLY A 229 -4.72 -20.38 19.79
C GLY A 229 -4.20 -18.98 19.47
N GLU A 230 -4.53 -18.02 20.35
CA GLU A 230 -4.17 -16.62 20.18
C GLU A 230 -2.65 -16.36 20.18
N ASN A 231 -1.87 -17.23 20.85
CA ASN A 231 -0.41 -17.14 20.82
C ASN A 231 0.16 -17.53 19.45
N GLU A 232 -0.39 -18.56 18.81
CA GLU A 232 -0.02 -18.94 17.43
C GLU A 232 -0.39 -17.83 16.44
N VAL A 233 -1.61 -17.28 16.57
CA VAL A 233 -2.10 -16.17 15.73
C VAL A 233 -1.22 -14.94 15.89
N TYR A 234 -0.84 -14.60 17.12
CA TYR A 234 0.09 -13.49 17.39
C TYR A 234 1.44 -13.71 16.71
N ARG A 235 2.05 -14.90 16.86
CA ARG A 235 3.34 -15.22 16.22
C ARG A 235 3.27 -15.12 14.71
N LEU A 236 2.20 -15.64 14.10
CA LEU A 236 1.96 -15.53 12.65
C LEU A 236 1.92 -14.06 12.21
N ARG A 237 1.04 -13.25 12.82
CA ARG A 237 0.90 -11.82 12.50
C ARG A 237 2.20 -11.03 12.74
N ALA A 238 2.93 -11.33 13.81
CA ALA A 238 4.20 -10.66 14.14
C ALA A 238 5.30 -10.98 13.13
N SER A 239 5.31 -12.21 12.59
CA SER A 239 6.27 -12.64 11.57
C SER A 239 5.97 -12.06 10.18
N THR A 240 4.70 -11.81 9.85
CA THR A 240 4.29 -11.21 8.57
C THR A 240 4.47 -9.69 8.57
N PHE A 241 4.16 -9.02 9.69
CA PHE A 241 4.26 -7.57 9.82
C PHE A 241 5.27 -7.19 10.92
N THR A 242 4.77 -6.79 12.09
CA THR A 242 5.59 -6.38 13.23
C THR A 242 4.90 -6.81 14.53
N PRO A 243 5.65 -6.97 15.64
CA PRO A 243 5.07 -7.24 16.95
C PRO A 243 4.03 -6.20 17.40
N ALA A 244 4.24 -4.92 17.07
CA ALA A 244 3.31 -3.84 17.37
C ALA A 244 2.02 -3.92 16.55
N ALA A 245 2.10 -4.29 15.26
CA ALA A 245 0.93 -4.54 14.44
C ALA A 245 0.14 -5.75 14.95
N ALA A 246 0.83 -6.84 15.30
CA ALA A 246 0.21 -8.03 15.88
C ALA A 246 -0.52 -7.74 17.20
N ALA A 247 0.07 -6.91 18.07
CA ALA A 247 -0.56 -6.50 19.32
C ALA A 247 -1.85 -5.69 19.09
N ARG A 248 -1.84 -4.75 18.13
CA ARG A 248 -3.04 -3.98 17.76
C ARG A 248 -4.14 -4.87 17.19
N LEU A 249 -3.80 -5.85 16.36
CA LEU A 249 -4.76 -6.81 15.82
C LEU A 249 -5.32 -7.74 16.91
N ALA A 250 -4.51 -8.11 17.91
CA ALA A 250 -4.99 -8.90 19.05
C ALA A 250 -5.95 -8.08 19.94
N GLU A 251 -5.73 -6.78 20.09
CA GLU A 251 -6.70 -5.90 20.76
C GLU A 251 -8.01 -5.81 19.97
N LEU A 252 -7.93 -5.62 18.64
CA LEU A 252 -9.11 -5.59 17.78
C LEU A 252 -9.94 -6.88 17.92
N ASP A 253 -9.29 -8.06 17.93
CA ASP A 253 -9.98 -9.33 18.14
C ASP A 253 -10.70 -9.39 19.52
N ARG A 254 -10.11 -8.80 20.56
CA ARG A 254 -10.74 -8.71 21.90
C ARG A 254 -11.95 -7.79 21.87
N GLU A 255 -11.82 -6.61 21.29
CA GLU A 255 -12.91 -5.64 21.14
C GLU A 255 -14.07 -6.24 20.33
N GLU A 256 -13.77 -6.96 19.24
CA GLU A 256 -14.79 -7.65 18.43
C GLU A 256 -15.50 -8.76 19.21
N SER A 257 -14.76 -9.57 19.99
CA SER A 257 -15.36 -10.61 20.83
C SER A 257 -16.27 -10.02 21.91
N GLN A 258 -15.83 -8.96 22.58
CA GLN A 258 -16.65 -8.24 23.58
C GLN A 258 -17.90 -7.62 22.94
N TRP A 259 -17.75 -7.02 21.76
CA TRP A 259 -18.87 -6.49 20.99
C TRP A 259 -19.89 -7.58 20.64
N GLN A 260 -19.44 -8.71 20.11
CA GLN A 260 -20.32 -9.84 19.77
C GLN A 260 -21.06 -10.38 20.99
N GLN A 261 -20.39 -10.52 22.14
CA GLN A 261 -21.03 -10.93 23.39
C GLN A 261 -22.12 -9.95 23.83
N ARG A 262 -21.86 -8.64 23.75
CA ARG A 262 -22.85 -7.59 24.07
C ARG A 262 -24.04 -7.64 23.11
N ILE A 263 -23.81 -7.88 21.82
CA ILE A 263 -24.89 -8.04 20.82
C ILE A 263 -25.75 -9.27 21.13
N ILE A 264 -25.15 -10.42 21.44
CA ILE A 264 -25.88 -11.64 21.81
C ILE A 264 -26.75 -11.39 23.05
N ALA A 265 -26.18 -10.77 24.09
CA ALA A 265 -26.90 -10.43 25.31
C ALA A 265 -28.08 -9.46 25.03
N TYR A 266 -27.84 -8.45 24.19
CA TYR A 266 -28.87 -7.50 23.76
C TYR A 266 -30.01 -8.18 23.00
N GLN A 267 -29.70 -9.03 22.03
CA GLN A 267 -30.71 -9.76 21.26
C GLN A 267 -31.56 -10.67 22.15
N ALA A 268 -30.95 -11.33 23.14
CA ALA A 268 -31.67 -12.14 24.13
C ALA A 268 -32.61 -11.28 24.99
N ALA A 269 -32.14 -10.12 25.48
CA ALA A 269 -32.98 -9.19 26.26
C ALA A 269 -34.14 -8.62 25.43
N LYS A 270 -33.89 -8.26 24.17
CA LYS A 270 -34.91 -7.80 23.21
C LYS A 270 -35.98 -8.87 22.99
N ALA A 271 -35.59 -10.13 22.80
CA ALA A 271 -36.53 -11.25 22.62
C ALA A 271 -37.39 -11.48 23.88
N GLN A 272 -36.80 -11.37 25.07
CA GLN A 272 -37.54 -11.47 26.33
C GLN A 272 -38.54 -10.31 26.48
N GLN A 273 -38.15 -9.08 26.14
CA GLN A 273 -39.03 -7.91 26.18
C GLN A 273 -40.20 -8.04 25.20
N ALA A 274 -39.96 -8.55 23.99
CA ALA A 274 -41.01 -8.78 22.99
C ALA A 274 -42.02 -9.86 23.42
N SER A 275 -41.62 -10.76 24.34
CA SER A 275 -42.48 -11.84 24.86
C SER A 275 -43.49 -11.36 25.90
N LEU A 276 -43.33 -10.14 26.44
CA LEU A 276 -44.24 -9.54 27.40
C LEU A 276 -45.51 -9.00 26.70
N PRO A 277 -46.68 -8.99 27.38
CA PRO A 277 -47.90 -8.42 26.81
C PRO A 277 -47.70 -6.94 26.43
N GLY A 278 -47.84 -6.61 25.14
CA GLY A 278 -47.60 -5.27 24.61
C GLY A 278 -46.13 -4.88 24.42
N GLY A 279 -45.18 -5.71 24.87
CA GLY A 279 -43.74 -5.40 24.84
C GLY A 279 -43.14 -5.28 23.45
N ALA A 280 -43.70 -5.97 22.44
CA ALA A 280 -43.28 -5.85 21.05
C ALA A 280 -43.56 -4.46 20.42
N GLN A 281 -44.46 -3.66 21.02
CA GLN A 281 -44.82 -2.31 20.55
C GLN A 281 -44.23 -1.21 21.45
N ASP A 282 -43.49 -1.59 22.49
CA ASP A 282 -42.91 -0.66 23.46
C ASP A 282 -41.54 -0.13 22.98
N ALA A 283 -41.59 0.90 22.13
CA ALA A 283 -40.41 1.57 21.61
C ALA A 283 -39.55 2.23 22.71
N ALA A 284 -40.16 2.65 23.82
CA ALA A 284 -39.44 3.27 24.93
C ALA A 284 -38.59 2.24 25.68
N ALA A 285 -39.15 1.05 25.95
CA ALA A 285 -38.39 -0.02 26.58
C ALA A 285 -37.27 -0.56 25.69
N LEU A 286 -37.48 -0.63 24.37
CA LEU A 286 -36.40 -1.00 23.44
C LEU A 286 -35.26 0.03 23.45
N GLN A 287 -35.59 1.33 23.48
CA GLN A 287 -34.56 2.37 23.56
C GLN A 287 -33.79 2.31 24.89
N GLN A 288 -34.46 2.04 26.01
CA GLN A 288 -33.79 1.82 27.30
C GLN A 288 -32.82 0.64 27.27
N LEU A 289 -33.17 -0.47 26.60
CA LEU A 289 -32.27 -1.61 26.43
C LEU A 289 -31.03 -1.24 25.60
N ARG A 290 -31.20 -0.42 24.56
CA ARG A 290 -30.08 0.10 23.77
C ARG A 290 -29.18 1.02 24.59
N ASP A 291 -29.75 1.97 25.33
CA ASP A 291 -29.00 2.93 26.14
C ASP A 291 -28.24 2.26 27.30
N ALA A 292 -28.78 1.16 27.85
CA ALA A 292 -28.11 0.39 28.90
C ALA A 292 -26.90 -0.42 28.39
N SER A 293 -26.88 -0.75 27.09
CA SER A 293 -25.92 -1.71 26.53
C SER A 293 -24.91 -1.06 25.58
N PHE A 294 -25.21 0.10 24.99
CA PHE A 294 -24.44 0.71 23.90
C PHE A 294 -24.41 2.25 23.98
N THR A 295 -23.26 2.84 23.65
CA THR A 295 -23.12 4.29 23.51
C THR A 295 -23.92 4.82 22.31
N PRO A 296 -24.21 6.14 22.22
CA PRO A 296 -24.92 6.72 21.08
C PRO A 296 -24.25 6.46 19.71
N GLU A 297 -22.92 6.33 19.66
CA GLU A 297 -22.17 5.97 18.46
C GLU A 297 -22.35 4.50 18.10
N GLU A 298 -22.26 3.61 19.10
CA GLU A 298 -22.44 2.17 18.94
C GLU A 298 -23.87 1.81 18.51
N GLN A 299 -24.88 2.55 19.01
CA GLN A 299 -26.27 2.34 18.62
C GLN A 299 -26.52 2.50 17.12
N ARG A 300 -25.75 3.35 16.42
CA ARG A 300 -25.85 3.50 14.95
C ARG A 300 -25.44 2.23 14.21
N ARG A 301 -24.65 1.35 14.84
CA ARG A 301 -24.21 0.07 14.28
C ARG A 301 -25.23 -1.04 14.49
N LEU A 302 -26.19 -0.88 15.42
CA LEU A 302 -27.15 -1.93 15.77
C LEU A 302 -28.06 -2.31 14.61
N GLY A 303 -28.32 -1.41 13.66
CA GLY A 303 -29.17 -1.70 12.50
C GLY A 303 -28.68 -2.87 11.63
N ALA A 304 -27.39 -3.23 11.69
CA ALA A 304 -26.85 -4.40 10.99
C ALA A 304 -27.10 -5.73 11.74
N TYR A 305 -27.59 -5.69 12.97
CA TYR A 305 -27.80 -6.83 13.87
C TYR A 305 -29.25 -6.96 14.36
N GLU A 306 -30.15 -6.09 13.90
CA GLU A 306 -31.55 -5.98 14.37
C GLU A 306 -32.60 -6.52 13.41
#